data_AF-A0A9N9ADN7-F1
#
_entry.id   AF-A0A9N9ADN7-F1
#
_cell.length_a   1.000
_cell.length_b   1.000
_cell.length_c   1.000
_cell.angle_alpha   90.00
_cell.angle_beta   90.00
_cell.angle_gamma   90.00
#
_symmetry.space_group_name_H-M   'P 1'
#
loop_
_entity.id
_entity.type
_entity.pdbx_description
1 polymer ?
#
loop_
_entity_poly.entity_id
_entity_poly.type
_entity_poly.pdbx_seq_one_letter_code
_entity_poly.pdbx_strand_id
1 'polypeptide(L)'
;MAESTTNEEKNIDTDETVITHCIFDMDAEILARFGKTYSLELRSRSLGLRQHEVATSSSRESFNIKASNNRELFDMFDSITCGDDANVKNGKPAPDLFLAACEKMGNPPTNQCLVFEDSINGVKAAKNANMKVIWVPDPMIAEFFPSKNGADEMIFSLSDFEPAKFGLPPFVDEPPALRAADQEVFAHITATHRWKDIINKAIDNIRDSLHFSEIDKNEEGKKIIASMEELINQIQRKDQLMPDITSWNDALNTYFKDENWFTATWLFAECYLYRRIVSIITNTKHWRNHDPYFRQKEDAFRVSFSSIIEFSKRIDELISSQKLKINDRIIFYELAQISLWGNATDLSMLPNFGINDNQLQNIESKQLEESKKFILVNDLEKT
;
A
#
# COMPACT_ATOMS: atom_id res chain seq x y z
N MET A 1 -39.23 37.41 -25.59
CA MET A 1 -38.03 36.91 -26.28
C MET A 1 -37.50 35.78 -25.44
N ALA A 2 -37.88 34.56 -25.79
CA ALA A 2 -37.39 33.33 -25.15
C ALA A 2 -36.48 32.69 -26.19
N GLU A 3 -35.17 32.70 -25.93
CA GLU A 3 -34.20 32.03 -26.79
C GLU A 3 -34.20 30.54 -26.45
N SER A 4 -34.68 29.75 -27.40
CA SER A 4 -34.53 28.30 -27.44
C SER A 4 -33.10 27.97 -27.88
N THR A 5 -32.24 27.60 -26.95
CA THR A 5 -31.00 26.91 -27.28
C THR A 5 -31.30 25.41 -27.38
N THR A 6 -31.32 24.92 -28.61
CA THR A 6 -31.33 23.51 -28.98
C THR A 6 -30.12 22.80 -28.36
N ASN A 7 -30.37 21.77 -27.54
CA ASN A 7 -29.36 20.79 -27.15
C ASN A 7 -28.95 20.01 -28.39
N GLU A 8 -27.82 20.39 -28.98
CA GLU A 8 -27.04 19.45 -29.80
C GLU A 8 -26.40 18.45 -28.85
N GLU A 9 -27.06 17.29 -28.70
CA GLU A 9 -26.41 16.09 -28.21
C GLU A 9 -25.18 15.83 -29.09
N LYS A 10 -24.00 16.13 -28.56
CA LYS A 10 -22.75 15.64 -29.13
C LYS A 10 -22.80 14.12 -29.11
N ASN A 11 -23.12 13.54 -30.26
CA ASN A 11 -22.79 12.16 -30.59
C ASN A 11 -21.30 11.98 -30.27
N ILE A 12 -21.01 11.30 -29.15
CA ILE A 12 -19.69 10.76 -28.89
C ILE A 12 -19.53 9.66 -29.92
N ASP A 13 -18.74 9.97 -30.95
CA ASP A 13 -18.24 9.01 -31.92
C ASP A 13 -17.54 7.90 -31.11
N THR A 14 -18.23 6.78 -30.89
CA THR A 14 -17.68 5.63 -30.17
C THR A 14 -16.68 4.99 -31.12
N ASP A 15 -15.43 5.39 -31.00
CA ASP A 15 -14.29 4.81 -31.70
C ASP A 15 -14.40 3.27 -31.60
N GLU A 16 -14.76 2.61 -32.71
CA GLU A 16 -15.08 1.18 -32.78
C GLU A 16 -13.88 0.29 -32.40
N THR A 17 -12.72 0.90 -32.10
CA THR A 17 -11.45 0.25 -31.79
C THR A 17 -11.07 0.23 -30.31
N VAL A 18 -11.83 0.92 -29.43
CA VAL A 18 -11.51 0.97 -28.00
C VAL A 18 -11.86 -0.36 -27.34
N ILE A 19 -10.90 -0.93 -26.61
CA ILE A 19 -11.12 -2.14 -25.81
C ILE A 19 -12.15 -1.85 -24.73
N THR A 20 -13.13 -2.73 -24.59
CA THR A 20 -14.18 -2.61 -23.57
C THR A 20 -14.36 -3.90 -22.76
N HIS A 21 -13.78 -5.02 -23.21
CA HIS A 21 -13.93 -6.33 -22.57
C HIS A 21 -12.56 -7.02 -22.49
N CYS A 22 -12.34 -7.75 -21.40
CA CYS A 22 -11.11 -8.55 -21.22
C CYS A 22 -11.45 -10.02 -20.96
N ILE A 23 -10.69 -10.92 -21.60
CA ILE A 23 -10.77 -12.36 -21.38
C ILE A 23 -9.41 -12.84 -20.87
N PHE A 24 -9.41 -13.54 -19.74
CA PHE A 24 -8.21 -14.09 -19.12
C PHE A 24 -8.18 -15.59 -19.32
N ASP A 25 -7.20 -16.06 -20.08
CA ASP A 25 -6.97 -17.47 -20.36
C ASP A 25 -5.54 -17.83 -19.97
N MET A 26 -5.38 -17.92 -18.66
CA MET A 26 -4.12 -18.20 -17.98
C MET A 26 -4.37 -19.33 -16.98
N ASP A 27 -3.34 -20.13 -16.70
CA ASP A 27 -3.45 -21.10 -15.61
C ASP A 27 -3.87 -20.41 -14.30
N ALA A 28 -4.79 -21.04 -13.58
CA ALA A 28 -5.38 -20.47 -12.37
C ALA A 28 -4.33 -20.18 -11.28
N GLU A 29 -3.25 -20.96 -11.19
CA GLU A 29 -2.15 -20.68 -10.27
C GLU A 29 -1.31 -19.49 -10.71
N ILE A 30 -1.08 -19.36 -12.03
CA ILE A 30 -0.39 -18.21 -12.62
C ILE A 30 -1.22 -16.94 -12.34
N LEU A 31 -2.51 -16.95 -12.65
CA LEU A 31 -3.42 -15.85 -12.38
C LEU A 31 -3.49 -15.52 -10.88
N ALA A 32 -3.48 -16.53 -10.01
CA ALA A 32 -3.48 -16.34 -8.56
C ALA A 32 -2.21 -15.69 -8.01
N ARG A 33 -1.04 -15.99 -8.58
CA ARG A 33 0.22 -15.29 -8.21
C ARG A 33 0.12 -13.80 -8.52
N PHE A 34 -0.59 -13.42 -9.57
CA PHE A 34 -0.80 -12.02 -9.94
C PHE A 34 -1.91 -11.33 -9.13
N GLY A 35 -3.03 -12.02 -8.88
CA GLY A 35 -4.20 -11.46 -8.19
C GLY A 35 -3.99 -11.12 -6.70
N LYS A 36 -3.00 -11.71 -6.03
CA LYS A 36 -2.71 -11.44 -4.61
C LYS A 36 -2.02 -10.10 -4.34
N THR A 37 -1.44 -9.48 -5.36
CA THR A 37 -0.69 -8.21 -5.23
C THR A 37 -1.44 -7.02 -5.82
N TYR A 38 -2.47 -7.29 -6.64
CA TYR A 38 -3.17 -6.30 -7.46
C TYR A 38 -4.65 -6.67 -7.57
N SER A 39 -5.54 -5.80 -7.09
CA SER A 39 -6.99 -5.98 -7.31
C SER A 39 -7.33 -5.71 -8.77
N LEU A 40 -7.37 -6.77 -9.58
CA LEU A 40 -7.76 -6.74 -10.99
C LEU A 40 -9.05 -5.95 -11.20
N GLU A 41 -10.06 -6.16 -10.35
CA GLU A 41 -11.35 -5.46 -10.40
C GLU A 41 -11.23 -3.92 -10.30
N LEU A 42 -10.45 -3.38 -9.36
CA LEU A 42 -10.30 -1.92 -9.22
C LEU A 42 -9.62 -1.31 -10.45
N ARG A 43 -8.55 -1.96 -10.92
CA ARG A 43 -7.82 -1.52 -12.12
C ARG A 43 -8.71 -1.60 -13.34
N SER A 44 -9.34 -2.74 -13.57
CA SER A 44 -10.31 -2.96 -14.63
C SER A 44 -11.43 -1.92 -14.70
N ARG A 45 -12.07 -1.63 -13.56
CA ARG A 45 -13.10 -0.59 -13.49
C ARG A 45 -12.54 0.80 -13.74
N SER A 46 -11.34 1.11 -13.25
CA SER A 46 -10.68 2.40 -13.51
C SER A 46 -10.34 2.62 -14.98
N LEU A 47 -10.14 1.54 -15.75
CA LEU A 47 -9.93 1.57 -17.20
C LEU A 47 -11.23 1.73 -18.01
N GLY A 48 -12.40 1.69 -17.35
CA GLY A 48 -13.70 1.74 -18.03
C GLY A 48 -14.09 0.44 -18.73
N LEU A 49 -13.48 -0.68 -18.37
CA LEU A 49 -13.85 -2.00 -18.89
C LEU A 49 -15.27 -2.37 -18.41
N ARG A 50 -16.08 -2.90 -19.32
CA ARG A 50 -17.48 -3.27 -19.07
C ARG A 50 -17.59 -4.61 -18.36
N GLN A 51 -16.83 -5.61 -18.80
CA GLN A 51 -16.86 -6.97 -18.24
C GLN A 51 -15.52 -7.70 -18.37
N HIS A 52 -15.32 -8.68 -17.49
CA HIS A 52 -14.15 -9.53 -17.37
C HIS A 52 -14.56 -10.98 -17.26
N GLU A 53 -13.97 -11.82 -18.10
CA GLU A 53 -14.25 -13.25 -18.11
C GLU A 53 -12.97 -14.06 -17.97
N VAL A 54 -13.07 -15.21 -17.29
CA VAL A 54 -12.05 -16.27 -17.40
C VAL A 54 -12.47 -17.25 -18.48
N ALA A 55 -11.59 -17.51 -19.43
CA ALA A 55 -11.75 -18.59 -20.41
C ALA A 55 -10.65 -19.62 -20.16
N THR A 56 -10.97 -20.91 -20.01
CA THR A 56 -9.96 -21.94 -19.78
C THR A 56 -10.26 -23.18 -20.60
N SER A 57 -9.21 -23.80 -21.15
CA SER A 57 -9.35 -25.11 -21.83
C SER A 57 -9.57 -26.28 -20.85
N SER A 58 -9.49 -26.04 -19.54
CA SER A 58 -9.77 -27.06 -18.52
C SER A 58 -11.27 -27.37 -18.44
N SER A 59 -11.63 -28.60 -18.07
CA SER A 59 -13.02 -28.90 -17.67
C SER A 59 -13.42 -28.12 -16.43
N ARG A 60 -14.72 -27.91 -16.21
CA ARG A 60 -15.25 -27.23 -15.02
C ARG A 60 -14.75 -27.88 -13.72
N GLU A 61 -14.71 -29.20 -13.68
CA GLU A 61 -14.22 -29.95 -12.52
C GLU A 61 -12.74 -29.63 -12.23
N SER A 62 -11.89 -29.68 -13.26
CA SER A 62 -10.45 -29.38 -13.13
C SER A 62 -10.22 -27.92 -12.74
N PHE A 63 -10.99 -27.00 -13.33
CA PHE A 63 -10.95 -25.59 -12.97
C PHE A 63 -11.28 -25.38 -11.48
N ASN A 64 -12.38 -25.97 -10.99
CA ASN A 64 -12.80 -25.82 -9.60
C ASN A 64 -11.74 -26.34 -8.60
N ILE A 65 -11.01 -27.40 -8.95
CA ILE A 65 -9.90 -27.91 -8.13
C ILE A 65 -8.75 -26.90 -8.11
N LYS A 66 -8.31 -26.39 -9.27
CA LYS A 66 -7.21 -25.41 -9.36
C LYS A 66 -7.56 -24.06 -8.69
N ALA A 67 -8.80 -23.61 -8.86
CA ALA A 67 -9.31 -22.37 -8.30
C ALA A 67 -9.62 -22.47 -6.79
N SER A 68 -9.67 -23.68 -6.21
CA SER A 68 -10.15 -23.92 -4.84
C SER A 68 -9.41 -23.10 -3.77
N ASN A 69 -8.11 -22.85 -3.94
CA ASN A 69 -7.27 -22.09 -3.02
C ASN A 69 -7.33 -20.56 -3.23
N ASN A 70 -8.04 -20.09 -4.26
CA ASN A 70 -8.11 -18.66 -4.63
C ASN A 70 -9.52 -18.26 -5.07
N ARG A 71 -10.57 -18.79 -4.42
CA ARG A 71 -11.97 -18.55 -4.81
C ARG A 71 -12.32 -17.06 -4.89
N GLU A 72 -11.88 -16.28 -3.90
CA GLU A 72 -12.11 -14.83 -3.85
C GLU A 72 -11.61 -14.10 -5.10
N LEU A 73 -10.51 -14.57 -5.72
CA LEU A 73 -10.01 -14.00 -6.97
C LEU A 73 -10.95 -14.28 -8.14
N PHE A 74 -11.48 -15.50 -8.22
CA PHE A 74 -12.34 -15.92 -9.32
C PHE A 74 -13.77 -15.39 -9.19
N ASP A 75 -14.20 -15.09 -7.96
CA ASP A 75 -15.49 -14.43 -7.68
C ASP A 75 -15.54 -12.97 -8.18
N MET A 76 -14.39 -12.38 -8.53
CA MET A 76 -14.29 -11.02 -9.10
C MET A 76 -14.62 -10.96 -10.60
N PHE A 77 -14.69 -12.10 -11.29
CA PHE A 77 -14.99 -12.16 -12.73
C PHE A 77 -16.50 -12.31 -12.95
N ASP A 78 -17.02 -11.70 -14.02
CA ASP A 78 -18.45 -11.71 -14.35
C ASP A 78 -18.92 -13.10 -14.79
N SER A 79 -18.02 -13.87 -15.41
CA SER A 79 -18.30 -15.18 -15.98
C SER A 79 -17.02 -16.02 -16.06
N ILE A 80 -17.21 -17.35 -16.17
CA ILE A 80 -16.14 -18.31 -16.39
C ILE A 80 -16.59 -19.30 -17.46
N THR A 81 -15.86 -19.38 -18.56
CA THR A 81 -16.01 -20.40 -19.61
C THR A 81 -14.93 -21.46 -19.49
N CYS A 82 -15.36 -22.72 -19.46
CA CYS A 82 -14.47 -23.88 -19.38
C CYS A 82 -14.48 -24.65 -20.71
N GLY A 83 -13.49 -25.50 -20.93
CA GLY A 83 -13.30 -26.23 -22.20
C GLY A 83 -14.35 -27.31 -22.45
N ASP A 84 -15.14 -27.66 -21.43
CA ASP A 84 -16.30 -28.55 -21.50
C ASP A 84 -17.64 -27.81 -21.67
N ASP A 85 -17.61 -26.51 -21.93
CA ASP A 85 -18.80 -25.74 -22.30
C ASP A 85 -19.40 -26.25 -23.63
N ALA A 86 -20.72 -26.31 -23.71
CA ALA A 86 -21.43 -26.86 -24.87
C ALA A 86 -21.14 -26.11 -26.19
N ASN A 87 -20.74 -24.84 -26.10
CA ASN A 87 -20.38 -24.02 -27.26
C ASN A 87 -18.92 -24.19 -27.69
N VAL A 88 -18.11 -24.94 -26.92
CA VAL A 88 -16.70 -25.24 -27.22
C VAL A 88 -16.59 -26.64 -27.86
N LYS A 89 -16.60 -26.69 -29.20
CA LYS A 89 -16.56 -27.96 -29.94
C LYS A 89 -15.14 -28.39 -30.29
N ASN A 90 -14.26 -27.43 -30.51
CA ASN A 90 -12.87 -27.65 -30.87
C ASN A 90 -11.95 -26.94 -29.87
N GLY A 91 -10.92 -27.64 -29.40
CA GLY A 91 -9.88 -27.04 -28.56
C GLY A 91 -9.02 -26.04 -29.33
N LYS A 92 -8.28 -25.20 -28.59
CA LYS A 92 -7.26 -24.29 -29.16
C LYS A 92 -6.33 -25.06 -30.11
N PRO A 93 -6.00 -24.53 -31.30
CA PRO A 93 -6.10 -23.14 -31.71
C PRO A 93 -7.43 -22.73 -32.36
N ALA A 94 -8.49 -23.55 -32.28
CA ALA A 94 -9.82 -23.11 -32.70
C ALA A 94 -10.32 -21.95 -31.81
N PRO A 95 -11.10 -21.00 -32.36
CA PRO A 95 -11.56 -19.81 -31.64
C PRO A 95 -12.72 -20.07 -30.67
N ASP A 96 -13.28 -21.29 -30.68
CA ASP A 96 -14.52 -21.67 -30.00
C ASP A 96 -14.56 -21.21 -28.53
N LEU A 97 -13.47 -21.38 -27.79
CA LEU A 97 -13.39 -21.01 -26.37
C LEU A 97 -13.58 -19.50 -26.15
N PHE A 98 -12.92 -18.65 -26.95
CA PHE A 98 -13.02 -17.20 -26.82
C PHE A 98 -14.36 -16.67 -27.34
N LEU A 99 -14.90 -17.28 -28.39
CA LEU A 99 -16.23 -16.93 -28.89
C LEU A 99 -17.33 -17.29 -27.88
N ALA A 100 -17.22 -18.44 -27.20
CA ALA A 100 -18.12 -18.83 -26.12
C ALA A 100 -18.04 -17.87 -24.91
N ALA A 101 -16.84 -17.39 -24.57
CA ALA A 101 -16.68 -16.33 -23.57
C ALA A 101 -17.34 -15.02 -24.03
N CYS A 102 -17.10 -14.58 -25.26
CA CYS A 102 -17.79 -13.40 -25.79
C CYS A 102 -19.32 -13.50 -25.73
N GLU A 103 -19.88 -14.68 -25.98
CA GLU A 103 -21.33 -14.89 -25.87
C GLU A 103 -21.86 -14.61 -24.46
N LYS A 104 -21.15 -15.08 -23.43
CA LYS A 104 -21.50 -14.81 -22.02
C LYS A 104 -21.33 -13.35 -21.63
N MET A 105 -20.38 -12.66 -22.26
CA MET A 105 -20.22 -11.21 -22.10
C MET A 105 -21.23 -10.36 -22.91
N GLY A 106 -22.24 -10.97 -23.52
CA GLY A 106 -23.27 -10.26 -24.29
C GLY A 106 -22.89 -9.97 -25.74
N ASN A 107 -21.97 -10.76 -26.32
CA ASN A 107 -21.50 -10.67 -27.71
C ASN A 107 -20.95 -9.29 -28.10
N PRO A 108 -19.93 -8.76 -27.38
CA PRO A 108 -19.25 -7.55 -27.83
C PRO A 108 -18.55 -7.76 -29.19
N PRO A 109 -18.37 -6.70 -29.99
CA PRO A 109 -17.52 -6.78 -31.18
C PRO A 109 -16.14 -7.33 -30.83
N THR A 110 -15.66 -8.35 -31.55
CA THR A 110 -14.43 -9.07 -31.17
C THR A 110 -13.18 -8.20 -31.18
N ASN A 111 -13.17 -7.12 -31.97
CA ASN A 111 -12.11 -6.12 -31.99
C ASN A 111 -12.07 -5.23 -30.72
N GLN A 112 -13.11 -5.26 -29.88
CA GLN A 112 -13.17 -4.60 -28.57
C GLN A 112 -12.79 -5.54 -27.41
N CYS A 113 -12.42 -6.78 -27.72
CA CYS A 113 -11.98 -7.77 -26.75
C CYS A 113 -10.45 -7.88 -26.72
N LEU A 114 -9.90 -7.85 -25.52
CA LEU A 114 -8.49 -8.10 -25.23
C LEU A 114 -8.31 -9.41 -24.47
N VAL A 115 -7.53 -10.32 -25.03
CA VAL A 115 -7.21 -11.61 -24.41
C VAL A 115 -5.85 -11.56 -23.74
N PHE A 116 -5.76 -11.99 -22.49
CA PHE A 116 -4.50 -12.31 -21.81
C PHE A 116 -4.31 -13.81 -21.82
N GLU A 117 -3.23 -14.29 -22.46
CA GLU A 117 -3.03 -15.71 -22.73
C GLU A 117 -1.61 -16.16 -22.39
N ASP A 118 -1.43 -17.36 -21.84
CA ASP A 118 -0.11 -17.92 -21.52
C ASP A 118 0.43 -18.91 -22.58
N SER A 119 -0.42 -19.48 -23.43
CA SER A 119 -0.04 -20.50 -24.42
C SER A 119 -0.02 -20.01 -25.89
N ILE A 120 0.90 -20.54 -26.70
CA ILE A 120 0.98 -20.23 -28.15
C ILE A 120 -0.30 -20.66 -28.89
N ASN A 121 -0.89 -21.78 -28.50
CA ASN A 121 -2.14 -22.24 -29.13
C ASN A 121 -3.32 -21.33 -28.77
N GLY A 122 -3.34 -20.77 -27.57
CA GLY A 122 -4.32 -19.76 -27.19
C GLY A 122 -4.12 -18.44 -27.92
N VAL A 123 -2.87 -17.99 -28.12
CA VAL A 123 -2.59 -16.80 -28.94
C VAL A 123 -3.17 -16.96 -30.34
N LYS A 124 -2.97 -18.13 -30.96
CA LYS A 124 -3.56 -18.46 -32.26
C LYS A 124 -5.09 -18.51 -32.21
N ALA A 125 -5.68 -19.08 -31.17
CA ALA A 125 -7.13 -19.10 -30.99
C ALA A 125 -7.74 -17.70 -30.85
N ALA A 126 -7.13 -16.81 -30.06
CA ALA A 126 -7.57 -15.42 -29.89
C ALA A 126 -7.48 -14.65 -31.21
N LYS A 127 -6.40 -14.85 -31.98
CA LYS A 127 -6.27 -14.28 -33.32
C LYS A 127 -7.29 -14.84 -34.31
N ASN A 128 -7.57 -16.14 -34.27
CA ASN A 128 -8.61 -16.77 -35.09
C ASN A 128 -10.01 -16.25 -34.73
N ALA A 129 -10.22 -15.77 -33.49
CA ALA A 129 -11.44 -15.10 -33.05
C ALA A 129 -11.48 -13.60 -33.40
N ASN A 130 -10.45 -13.09 -34.10
CA ASN A 130 -10.28 -11.68 -34.45
C ASN A 130 -10.22 -10.73 -33.24
N MET A 131 -9.64 -11.19 -32.13
CA MET A 131 -9.44 -10.42 -30.91
C MET A 131 -8.01 -9.86 -30.80
N LYS A 132 -7.85 -8.83 -29.98
CA LYS A 132 -6.51 -8.41 -29.51
C LYS A 132 -6.01 -9.42 -28.49
N VAL A 133 -4.72 -9.69 -28.50
CA VAL A 133 -4.12 -10.66 -27.57
C VAL A 133 -2.76 -10.19 -27.09
N ILE A 134 -2.58 -10.27 -25.77
CA ILE A 134 -1.32 -10.11 -25.06
C ILE A 134 -0.89 -11.49 -24.60
N TRP A 135 0.32 -11.87 -24.97
CA TRP A 135 0.92 -13.13 -24.55
C TRP A 135 1.72 -12.92 -23.26
N VAL A 136 1.37 -13.67 -22.22
CA VAL A 136 1.98 -13.67 -20.87
C VAL A 136 2.58 -15.06 -20.59
N PRO A 137 3.70 -15.41 -21.24
CA PRO A 137 4.27 -16.75 -21.12
C PRO A 137 4.87 -17.02 -19.74
N ASP A 138 4.87 -18.30 -19.36
CA ASP A 138 5.78 -18.78 -18.34
C ASP A 138 7.24 -18.47 -18.74
N PRO A 139 8.10 -17.98 -17.81
CA PRO A 139 9.47 -17.61 -18.12
C PRO A 139 10.26 -18.72 -18.84
N MET A 140 10.04 -19.99 -18.49
CA MET A 140 10.70 -21.12 -19.14
C MET A 140 10.27 -21.26 -20.60
N ILE A 141 8.99 -21.03 -20.91
CA ILE A 141 8.49 -21.07 -22.30
C ILE A 141 9.04 -19.89 -23.10
N ALA A 142 9.17 -18.72 -22.49
CA ALA A 142 9.69 -17.52 -23.15
C ALA A 142 11.16 -17.68 -23.59
N GLU A 143 11.97 -18.47 -22.88
CA GLU A 143 13.35 -18.79 -23.29
C GLU A 143 13.40 -19.53 -24.63
N PHE A 144 12.46 -20.46 -24.87
CA PHE A 144 12.39 -21.22 -26.13
C PHE A 144 11.72 -20.44 -27.26
N PHE A 145 10.86 -19.49 -26.92
CA PHE A 145 10.08 -18.72 -27.90
C PHE A 145 10.16 -17.21 -27.60
N PRO A 146 11.30 -16.55 -27.89
CA PRO A 146 11.57 -15.17 -27.47
C PRO A 146 10.83 -14.09 -28.29
N SER A 147 9.88 -14.47 -29.14
CA SER A 147 9.11 -13.55 -29.99
C SER A 147 7.64 -13.55 -29.60
N LYS A 148 6.87 -12.54 -30.00
CA LYS A 148 5.44 -12.46 -29.65
C LYS A 148 4.53 -13.55 -30.22
N ASN A 149 5.03 -14.47 -31.07
CA ASN A 149 4.29 -15.64 -31.60
C ASN A 149 2.90 -15.35 -32.19
N GLY A 150 2.75 -14.18 -32.84
CA GLY A 150 1.50 -13.75 -33.45
C GLY A 150 0.62 -12.88 -32.55
N ALA A 151 0.99 -12.68 -31.27
CA ALA A 151 0.31 -11.76 -30.38
C ALA A 151 0.53 -10.29 -30.76
N ASP A 152 -0.33 -9.40 -30.25
CA ASP A 152 -0.16 -7.95 -30.41
C ASP A 152 1.04 -7.49 -29.56
N GLU A 153 1.14 -7.97 -28.33
CA GLU A 153 2.22 -7.68 -27.38
C GLU A 153 2.60 -8.94 -26.57
N MET A 154 3.82 -8.95 -26.04
CA MET A 154 4.33 -9.96 -25.11
C MET A 154 4.81 -9.25 -23.85
N ILE A 155 4.31 -9.66 -22.68
CA ILE A 155 4.69 -9.14 -21.37
C ILE A 155 5.02 -10.31 -20.43
N PHE A 156 5.81 -10.07 -19.38
CA PHE A 156 6.22 -11.12 -18.44
C PHE A 156 5.42 -11.10 -17.13
N SER A 157 4.71 -10.01 -16.88
CA SER A 157 3.80 -9.84 -15.76
C SER A 157 2.57 -9.07 -16.20
N LEU A 158 1.40 -9.38 -15.65
CA LEU A 158 0.20 -8.53 -15.82
C LEU A 158 0.42 -7.10 -15.30
N SER A 159 1.38 -6.88 -14.40
CA SER A 159 1.78 -5.55 -13.95
C SER A 159 2.49 -4.72 -15.03
N ASP A 160 3.07 -5.36 -16.04
CA ASP A 160 3.76 -4.69 -17.16
C ASP A 160 2.77 -4.24 -18.25
N PHE A 161 1.49 -4.56 -18.10
CA PHE A 161 0.47 -4.15 -19.05
C PHE A 161 0.34 -2.63 -19.08
N GLU A 162 0.52 -2.03 -20.26
CA GLU A 162 0.33 -0.60 -20.50
C GLU A 162 -0.99 -0.36 -21.24
N PRO A 163 -2.09 0.02 -20.54
CA PRO A 163 -3.41 0.07 -21.15
C PRO A 163 -3.52 1.10 -22.29
N ALA A 164 -2.73 2.17 -22.22
CA ALA A 164 -2.67 3.21 -23.25
C ALA A 164 -2.33 2.68 -24.66
N LYS A 165 -1.58 1.57 -24.77
CA LYS A 165 -1.27 0.92 -26.06
C LYS A 165 -2.51 0.31 -26.74
N PHE A 166 -3.58 0.10 -25.98
CA PHE A 166 -4.83 -0.53 -26.43
C PHE A 166 -6.03 0.44 -26.39
N GLY A 167 -5.76 1.76 -26.34
CA GLY A 167 -6.80 2.78 -26.31
C GLY A 167 -7.52 2.93 -24.96
N LEU A 168 -7.00 2.29 -23.91
CA LEU A 168 -7.51 2.43 -22.55
C LEU A 168 -6.78 3.57 -21.81
N PRO A 169 -7.40 4.21 -20.80
CA PRO A 169 -6.70 5.17 -19.94
C PRO A 169 -5.45 4.53 -19.30
N PRO A 170 -4.32 5.24 -19.12
CA PRO A 170 -3.16 4.66 -18.43
C PRO A 170 -3.53 4.30 -16.98
N PHE A 171 -2.87 3.28 -16.41
CA PHE A 171 -2.93 3.07 -14.97
C PHE A 171 -2.44 4.35 -14.28
N VAL A 172 -3.25 4.87 -13.36
CA VAL A 172 -2.77 5.88 -12.41
C VAL A 172 -2.02 5.08 -11.35
N ASP A 173 -0.71 4.90 -11.54
CA ASP A 173 0.13 3.96 -10.77
C ASP A 173 0.34 4.31 -9.28
N GLU A 174 -0.30 5.36 -8.78
CA GLU A 174 -0.31 5.60 -7.34
C GLU A 174 -1.55 4.96 -6.72
N PRO A 175 -1.39 3.86 -5.94
CA PRO A 175 -2.50 3.38 -5.12
C PRO A 175 -3.01 4.55 -4.29
N PRO A 176 -4.34 4.67 -4.10
CA PRO A 176 -4.88 5.79 -3.37
C PRO A 176 -4.25 5.85 -1.99
N ALA A 177 -3.74 7.02 -1.60
CA ALA A 177 -3.18 7.20 -0.28
C ALA A 177 -4.18 6.73 0.79
N LEU A 178 -3.67 6.08 1.85
CA LEU A 178 -4.49 5.61 2.95
C LEU A 178 -5.31 6.78 3.54
N ARG A 179 -6.57 6.52 3.87
CA ARG A 179 -7.51 7.49 4.44
C ARG A 179 -8.23 6.85 5.59
N ALA A 180 -8.61 7.65 6.59
CA ALA A 180 -9.41 7.13 7.70
C ALA A 180 -10.89 6.91 7.33
N ALA A 181 -11.35 7.37 6.17
CA ALA A 181 -12.68 7.09 5.67
C ALA A 181 -12.90 5.60 5.36
N ASP A 182 -11.86 4.88 4.97
CA ASP A 182 -11.89 3.44 4.77
C ASP A 182 -11.83 2.72 6.13
N GLN A 183 -12.88 1.96 6.46
CA GLN A 183 -13.07 1.38 7.79
C GLN A 183 -12.18 0.16 8.07
N GLU A 184 -11.66 -0.48 7.02
CA GLU A 184 -10.91 -1.73 7.16
C GLU A 184 -9.41 -1.49 7.37
N VAL A 185 -8.93 -0.28 7.12
CA VAL A 185 -7.52 0.07 7.25
C VAL A 185 -7.16 0.60 8.64
N PHE A 186 -5.90 0.39 9.02
CA PHE A 186 -5.36 0.86 10.30
C PHE A 186 -5.44 2.38 10.50
N ALA A 187 -5.51 3.16 9.40
CA ALA A 187 -5.72 4.60 9.44
C ALA A 187 -7.03 4.97 10.13
N HIS A 188 -8.11 4.22 9.92
CA HIS A 188 -9.40 4.45 10.58
C HIS A 188 -9.32 4.23 12.09
N ILE A 189 -8.72 3.12 12.51
CA ILE A 189 -8.49 2.81 13.93
C ILE A 189 -7.66 3.93 14.59
N THR A 190 -6.62 4.38 13.89
CA THR A 190 -5.75 5.46 14.36
C THR A 190 -6.52 6.76 14.54
N ALA A 191 -7.31 7.18 13.54
CA ALA A 191 -8.08 8.42 13.60
C ALA A 191 -9.21 8.40 14.65
N THR A 192 -9.87 7.26 14.81
CA THR A 192 -11.02 7.11 15.72
C THR A 192 -10.63 7.00 17.20
N HIS A 193 -9.49 6.36 17.49
CA HIS A 193 -9.07 6.06 18.86
C HIS A 193 -7.75 6.74 19.22
N ARG A 194 -6.69 6.47 18.44
CA ARG A 194 -5.31 6.82 18.83
C ARG A 194 -5.05 8.32 18.82
N TRP A 195 -5.62 9.07 17.87
CA TRP A 195 -5.48 10.53 17.84
C TRP A 195 -6.06 11.19 19.11
N LYS A 196 -7.22 10.72 19.57
CA LYS A 196 -7.80 11.17 20.85
C LYS A 196 -6.85 10.90 22.02
N ASP A 197 -6.27 9.69 22.08
CA ASP A 197 -5.32 9.34 23.15
C ASP A 197 -4.05 10.18 23.12
N ILE A 198 -3.54 10.51 21.92
CA ILE A 198 -2.40 11.42 21.73
C ILE A 198 -2.70 12.80 22.28
N ILE A 199 -3.86 13.38 21.93
CA ILE A 199 -4.26 14.71 22.41
C ILE A 199 -4.50 14.69 23.93
N ASN A 200 -5.13 13.64 24.47
CA ASN A 200 -5.35 13.51 25.92
C ASN A 200 -4.03 13.47 26.69
N LYS A 201 -3.01 12.77 26.21
CA LYS A 201 -1.68 12.79 26.84
C LYS A 201 -1.07 14.19 26.89
N ALA A 202 -1.23 14.98 25.83
CA ALA A 202 -0.80 16.38 25.81
C ALA A 202 -1.59 17.22 26.83
N ILE A 203 -2.92 17.04 26.89
CA ILE A 203 -3.80 17.69 27.87
C ILE A 203 -3.35 17.38 29.31
N ASP A 204 -3.09 16.11 29.62
CA ASP A 204 -2.72 15.67 30.97
C ASP A 204 -1.38 16.29 31.41
N ASN A 205 -0.38 16.37 30.51
CA ASN A 205 0.90 17.01 30.81
C ASN A 205 0.74 18.51 31.12
N ILE A 206 -0.09 19.21 30.35
CA ILE A 206 -0.39 20.63 30.60
C ILE A 206 -1.13 20.77 31.93
N ARG A 207 -2.15 19.93 32.19
CA ARG A 207 -2.95 19.92 33.42
C ARG A 207 -2.06 19.75 34.67
N ASP A 208 -1.14 18.80 34.63
CA ASP A 208 -0.19 18.57 35.73
C ASP A 208 0.76 19.76 35.95
N SER A 209 1.04 20.53 34.90
CA SER A 209 1.94 21.68 34.94
C SER A 209 1.27 22.97 35.44
N LEU A 210 -0.07 22.99 35.56
CA LEU A 210 -0.83 24.14 36.11
C LEU A 210 -0.57 24.36 37.60
N HIS A 211 -0.35 23.30 38.38
CA HIS A 211 -0.18 23.43 39.83
C HIS A 211 1.12 24.15 40.25
N PHE A 212 2.08 24.27 39.34
CA PHE A 212 3.41 24.81 39.59
C PHE A 212 3.68 26.16 38.92
N SER A 213 2.65 26.78 38.32
CA SER A 213 2.79 27.96 37.45
C SER A 213 2.04 29.19 37.98
N GLU A 214 2.42 30.38 37.49
CA GLU A 214 1.79 31.67 37.82
C GLU A 214 0.32 31.75 37.37
N ILE A 215 -0.47 32.62 38.01
CA ILE A 215 -1.93 32.75 37.76
C ILE A 215 -2.24 32.95 36.27
N ASP A 216 -1.55 33.87 35.60
CA ASP A 216 -1.77 34.18 34.18
C ASP A 216 -1.43 32.98 33.28
N LYS A 217 -0.35 32.25 33.61
CA LYS A 217 0.05 31.03 32.91
C LYS A 217 -0.98 29.91 33.12
N ASN A 218 -1.58 29.82 34.30
CA ASN A 218 -2.62 28.83 34.59
C ASN A 218 -3.91 29.09 33.81
N GLU A 219 -4.32 30.36 33.71
CA GLU A 219 -5.49 30.73 32.90
C GLU A 219 -5.26 30.48 31.41
N GLU A 220 -4.06 30.75 30.87
CA GLU A 220 -3.71 30.33 29.51
C GLU A 220 -3.73 28.80 29.34
N GLY A 221 -3.19 28.06 30.31
CA GLY A 221 -3.14 26.60 30.27
C GLY A 221 -4.54 25.97 30.22
N LYS A 222 -5.51 26.51 30.98
CA LYS A 222 -6.93 26.08 30.88
C LYS A 222 -7.52 26.31 29.50
N LYS A 223 -7.20 27.43 28.84
CA LYS A 223 -7.65 27.73 27.47
C LYS A 223 -7.03 26.79 26.44
N ILE A 224 -5.76 26.42 26.62
CA ILE A 224 -5.11 25.40 25.79
C ILE A 224 -5.83 24.06 25.91
N ILE A 225 -6.10 23.62 27.14
CA ILE A 225 -6.83 22.35 27.39
C ILE A 225 -8.18 22.37 26.68
N ALA A 226 -8.98 23.43 26.86
CA ALA A 226 -10.28 23.56 26.20
C ALA A 226 -10.17 23.53 24.66
N SER A 227 -9.13 24.14 24.09
CA SER A 227 -8.89 24.14 22.64
C SER A 227 -8.48 22.76 22.12
N MET A 228 -7.73 21.99 22.91
CA MET A 228 -7.36 20.61 22.58
C MET A 228 -8.55 19.65 22.70
N GLU A 229 -9.40 19.82 23.70
CA GLU A 229 -10.66 19.08 23.85
C GLU A 229 -11.59 19.35 22.66
N GLU A 230 -11.67 20.61 22.21
CA GLU A 230 -12.45 20.93 21.02
C GLU A 230 -11.83 20.36 19.74
N LEU A 231 -10.50 20.29 19.63
CA LEU A 231 -9.84 19.59 18.51
C LEU A 231 -10.23 18.10 18.46
N ILE A 232 -10.32 17.42 19.61
CA ILE A 232 -10.83 16.03 19.68
C ILE A 232 -12.27 15.98 19.12
N ASN A 233 -13.14 16.90 19.56
CA ASN A 233 -14.52 16.93 19.11
C ASN A 233 -14.64 17.17 17.60
N GLN A 234 -13.83 18.08 17.04
CA GLN A 234 -13.77 18.35 15.59
C GLN A 234 -13.41 17.10 14.79
N ILE A 235 -12.42 16.34 15.25
CA ILE A 235 -12.02 15.07 14.62
C ILE A 235 -13.17 14.05 14.68
N GLN A 236 -13.81 13.91 15.84
CA GLN A 236 -14.90 12.93 16.03
C GLN A 236 -16.16 13.26 15.23
N ARG A 237 -16.50 14.55 15.08
CA ARG A 237 -17.59 15.01 14.21
C ARG A 237 -17.22 14.95 12.72
N LYS A 238 -15.95 14.70 12.40
CA LYS A 238 -15.41 14.70 11.03
C LYS A 238 -15.59 16.07 10.37
N ASP A 239 -15.31 17.11 11.14
CA ASP A 239 -15.38 18.50 10.66
C ASP A 239 -14.35 18.73 9.54
N GLN A 240 -14.63 19.71 8.68
CA GLN A 240 -13.71 20.13 7.62
C GLN A 240 -12.37 20.61 8.20
N LEU A 241 -11.28 20.37 7.47
CA LEU A 241 -9.96 20.88 7.87
C LEU A 241 -9.95 22.41 7.82
N MET A 242 -9.55 23.03 8.93
CA MET A 242 -9.61 24.48 9.09
C MET A 242 -8.34 25.19 8.60
N PRO A 243 -8.40 26.48 8.26
CA PRO A 243 -7.21 27.27 8.01
C PRO A 243 -6.26 27.35 9.23
N ASP A 244 -4.96 27.46 8.94
CA ASP A 244 -3.86 27.67 9.88
C ASP A 244 -2.89 28.75 9.32
N ILE A 245 -1.56 28.55 9.29
CA ILE A 245 -0.61 29.50 8.70
C ILE A 245 -0.57 29.37 7.18
N THR A 246 -0.06 30.40 6.49
CA THR A 246 -0.08 30.50 5.02
C THR A 246 0.39 29.24 4.30
N SER A 247 1.54 28.67 4.68
CA SER A 247 2.08 27.47 4.02
C SER A 247 1.16 26.24 4.13
N TRP A 248 0.43 26.09 5.24
CA TRP A 248 -0.56 25.04 5.41
C TRP A 248 -1.87 25.37 4.70
N ASN A 249 -2.27 26.65 4.66
CA ASN A 249 -3.45 27.09 3.92
C ASN A 249 -3.30 26.84 2.42
N ASP A 250 -2.10 27.05 1.86
CA ASP A 250 -1.83 26.78 0.45
C ASP A 250 -2.03 25.28 0.15
N ALA A 251 -1.50 24.39 1.00
CA ALA A 251 -1.70 22.95 0.85
C ALA A 251 -3.18 22.53 1.02
N LEU A 252 -3.86 23.09 2.03
CA LEU A 252 -5.29 22.83 2.27
C LEU A 252 -6.13 23.25 1.08
N ASN A 253 -5.92 24.46 0.56
CA ASN A 253 -6.69 25.01 -0.57
C ASN A 253 -6.39 24.29 -1.88
N THR A 254 -5.16 23.80 -2.07
CA THR A 254 -4.73 23.14 -3.31
C THR A 254 -5.17 21.68 -3.37
N TYR A 255 -5.02 20.93 -2.27
CA TYR A 255 -5.14 19.47 -2.29
C TYR A 255 -6.28 18.93 -1.41
N PHE A 256 -6.75 19.70 -0.43
CA PHE A 256 -7.70 19.23 0.59
C PHE A 256 -8.90 20.17 0.74
N LYS A 257 -9.25 20.87 -0.34
CA LYS A 257 -10.41 21.74 -0.36
C LYS A 257 -11.65 20.89 -0.14
N ASP A 258 -12.47 21.29 0.82
CA ASP A 258 -13.70 20.58 1.20
C ASP A 258 -13.49 19.19 1.84
N GLU A 259 -12.24 18.80 2.11
CA GLU A 259 -11.89 17.56 2.82
C GLU A 259 -12.02 17.72 4.35
N ASN A 260 -12.32 16.62 5.03
CA ASN A 260 -12.37 16.53 6.49
C ASN A 260 -11.26 15.61 7.05
N TRP A 261 -11.22 15.47 8.38
CA TRP A 261 -10.26 14.63 9.09
C TRP A 261 -10.18 13.16 8.63
N PHE A 262 -11.25 12.62 8.03
CA PHE A 262 -11.31 11.23 7.58
C PHE A 262 -11.07 11.06 6.08
N THR A 263 -11.43 12.07 5.28
CA THR A 263 -11.36 12.00 3.82
C THR A 263 -10.03 12.53 3.26
N ALA A 264 -9.35 13.42 3.99
CA ALA A 264 -7.96 13.77 3.72
C ALA A 264 -7.03 12.55 3.87
N THR A 265 -5.89 12.57 3.18
CA THR A 265 -4.90 11.48 3.27
C THR A 265 -4.39 11.36 4.71
N TRP A 266 -4.24 10.12 5.19
CA TRP A 266 -3.89 9.82 6.57
C TRP A 266 -2.58 10.51 6.97
N LEU A 267 -1.56 10.46 6.11
CA LEU A 267 -0.29 11.16 6.33
C LEU A 267 -0.51 12.67 6.56
N PHE A 268 -1.28 13.33 5.70
CA PHE A 268 -1.54 14.75 5.83
C PHE A 268 -2.33 15.07 7.10
N ALA A 269 -3.42 14.33 7.35
CA ALA A 269 -4.30 14.52 8.50
C ALA A 269 -3.54 14.34 9.82
N GLU A 270 -2.64 13.35 9.92
CA GLU A 270 -1.83 13.12 11.12
C GLU A 270 -0.77 14.20 11.31
N CYS A 271 -0.08 14.64 10.24
CA CYS A 271 0.83 15.79 10.34
C CYS A 271 0.07 17.07 10.74
N TYR A 272 -1.12 17.28 10.17
CA TYR A 272 -1.97 18.43 10.45
C TYR A 272 -2.50 18.41 11.89
N LEU A 273 -2.81 17.24 12.45
CA LEU A 273 -3.12 17.07 13.88
C LEU A 273 -2.01 17.64 14.77
N TYR A 274 -0.76 17.19 14.57
CA TYR A 274 0.38 17.70 15.35
C TYR A 274 0.61 19.20 15.12
N ARG A 275 0.45 19.67 13.89
CA ARG A 275 0.53 21.11 13.57
C ARG A 275 -0.51 21.91 14.36
N ARG A 276 -1.75 21.43 14.47
CA ARG A 276 -2.84 22.08 15.22
C ARG A 276 -2.55 22.11 16.71
N ILE A 277 -2.04 21.03 17.29
CA ILE A 277 -1.59 20.99 18.69
C ILE A 277 -0.50 22.05 18.92
N VAL A 278 0.51 22.11 18.05
CA VAL A 278 1.55 23.14 18.13
C VAL A 278 0.96 24.55 18.00
N SER A 279 0.04 24.78 17.05
CA SER A 279 -0.61 26.09 16.84
C SER A 279 -1.35 26.58 18.09
N ILE A 280 -2.06 25.68 18.78
CA ILE A 280 -2.78 26.01 20.02
C ILE A 280 -1.79 26.52 21.08
N ILE A 281 -0.62 25.89 21.21
CA ILE A 281 0.39 26.23 22.21
C ILE A 281 1.16 27.50 21.82
N THR A 282 1.66 27.58 20.58
CA THR A 282 2.55 28.67 20.15
C THR A 282 1.85 30.02 20.04
N ASN A 283 0.53 30.03 19.90
CA ASN A 283 -0.29 31.25 19.92
C ASN A 283 -0.54 31.82 21.33
N THR A 284 0.01 31.21 22.38
CA THR A 284 -0.06 31.75 23.75
C THR A 284 1.17 32.56 24.11
N LYS A 285 1.12 33.33 25.20
CA LYS A 285 2.27 34.12 25.66
C LYS A 285 3.22 33.30 26.52
N HIS A 286 2.67 32.56 27.50
CA HIS A 286 3.45 31.89 28.55
C HIS A 286 3.77 30.43 28.23
N TRP A 287 3.04 29.78 27.32
CA TRP A 287 3.25 28.38 26.92
C TRP A 287 3.91 28.21 25.57
N ARG A 288 4.21 29.27 24.81
CA ARG A 288 4.68 29.17 23.42
C ARG A 288 5.87 28.23 23.15
N ASN A 289 6.72 28.03 24.16
CA ASN A 289 7.92 27.18 24.08
C ASN A 289 7.73 25.83 24.80
N HIS A 290 6.52 25.53 25.28
CA HIS A 290 6.22 24.31 26.00
C HIS A 290 6.10 23.14 25.01
N ASP A 291 6.80 22.07 25.30
CA ASP A 291 6.66 20.81 24.59
C ASP A 291 5.66 19.89 25.32
N PRO A 292 4.46 19.67 24.76
CA PRO A 292 3.42 18.90 25.42
C PRO A 292 3.77 17.40 25.56
N TYR A 293 4.81 16.93 24.87
CA TYR A 293 5.24 15.53 24.91
C TYR A 293 6.55 15.33 25.67
N PHE A 294 7.11 16.38 26.28
CA PHE A 294 8.40 16.30 26.97
C PHE A 294 8.44 15.21 28.05
N ARG A 295 7.45 15.17 28.95
CA ARG A 295 7.41 14.17 30.03
C ARG A 295 7.36 12.75 29.49
N GLN A 296 6.57 12.51 28.45
CA GLN A 296 6.51 11.19 27.82
C GLN A 296 7.87 10.77 27.24
N LYS A 297 8.60 11.69 26.62
CA LYS A 297 9.96 11.43 26.12
C LYS A 297 10.94 11.17 27.26
N GLU A 298 10.82 11.92 28.35
CA GLU A 298 11.63 11.74 29.55
C GLU A 298 11.37 10.39 30.22
N ASP A 299 10.10 10.00 30.38
CA ASP A 299 9.72 8.70 30.96
C ASP A 299 10.21 7.53 30.10
N ALA A 300 10.06 7.63 28.77
CA ALA A 300 10.59 6.63 27.84
C ALA A 300 12.12 6.51 27.96
N PHE A 301 12.83 7.63 28.08
CA PHE A 301 14.27 7.66 28.31
C PHE A 301 14.66 7.03 29.66
N ARG A 302 13.90 7.32 30.73
CA ARG A 302 14.14 6.76 32.07
C ARG A 302 13.97 5.23 32.10
N VAL A 303 12.93 4.71 31.44
CA VAL A 303 12.71 3.26 31.33
C VAL A 303 13.87 2.56 30.61
N SER A 304 14.43 3.20 29.58
CA SER A 304 15.57 2.65 28.82
C SER A 304 16.95 2.97 29.42
N PHE A 305 17.03 3.62 30.58
CA PHE A 305 18.29 4.15 31.11
C PHE A 305 19.35 3.07 31.37
N SER A 306 18.95 1.93 31.92
CA SER A 306 19.85 0.78 32.15
C SER A 306 20.45 0.26 30.84
N SER A 307 19.63 0.12 29.80
CA SER A 307 20.05 -0.31 28.46
C SER A 307 21.01 0.68 27.82
N ILE A 308 20.78 1.98 28.00
CA ILE A 308 21.66 3.03 27.49
C ILE A 308 23.04 2.96 28.16
N ILE A 309 23.10 2.79 29.49
CA ILE A 309 24.36 2.67 30.22
C ILE A 309 25.13 1.41 29.79
N GLU A 310 24.44 0.28 29.67
CA GLU A 310 25.05 -0.98 29.24
C GLU A 310 25.60 -0.87 27.81
N PHE A 311 24.81 -0.35 26.88
CA PHE A 311 25.25 -0.11 25.51
C PHE A 311 26.46 0.82 25.45
N SER A 312 26.45 1.91 26.21
CA SER A 312 27.55 2.87 26.26
C SER A 312 28.87 2.23 26.70
N LYS A 313 28.84 1.42 27.77
CA LYS A 313 30.04 0.70 28.25
C LYS A 313 30.62 -0.23 27.17
N ARG A 314 29.76 -0.93 26.46
CA ARG A 314 30.19 -1.88 25.42
C ARG A 314 30.77 -1.18 24.20
N ILE A 315 30.23 -0.01 23.83
CA ILE A 315 30.83 0.85 22.81
C ILE A 315 32.21 1.36 23.27
N ASP A 316 32.35 1.80 24.53
CA ASP A 316 33.64 2.25 25.07
C ASP A 316 34.70 1.14 25.06
N GLU A 317 34.32 -0.10 25.41
CA GLU A 317 35.19 -1.28 25.32
C GLU A 317 35.61 -1.57 23.88
N LEU A 318 34.65 -1.52 22.94
CA LEU A 318 34.90 -1.75 21.53
C LEU A 318 35.91 -0.72 20.99
N ILE A 319 35.70 0.57 21.24
CA ILE A 319 36.60 1.66 20.83
C ILE A 319 37.98 1.48 21.46
N SER A 320 38.05 1.16 22.75
CA SER A 320 39.31 1.03 23.49
C SER A 320 40.14 -0.18 23.05
N SER A 321 39.49 -1.24 22.57
CA SER A 321 40.14 -2.50 22.20
C SER A 321 40.94 -2.45 20.89
N GLN A 322 40.83 -1.37 20.09
CA GLN A 322 41.41 -1.26 18.73
C GLN A 322 41.04 -2.43 17.78
N LYS A 323 40.00 -3.23 18.08
CA LYS A 323 39.57 -4.40 17.30
C LYS A 323 38.84 -4.07 15.97
N LEU A 324 38.72 -2.79 15.63
CA LEU A 324 38.07 -2.24 14.41
C LEU A 324 38.85 -2.51 13.11
N LYS A 325 39.43 -3.71 12.94
CA LYS A 325 40.12 -4.12 11.71
C LYS A 325 39.79 -5.54 11.25
N ILE A 326 39.17 -6.37 12.08
CA ILE A 326 38.97 -7.80 11.78
C ILE A 326 37.48 -8.14 11.55
N ASN A 327 36.53 -7.41 12.15
CA ASN A 327 35.10 -7.78 12.16
C ASN A 327 34.11 -6.62 11.95
N ASP A 328 34.50 -5.57 11.21
CA ASP A 328 33.71 -4.32 11.08
C ASP A 328 32.29 -4.54 10.54
N ARG A 329 32.10 -5.52 9.64
CA ARG A 329 30.78 -5.82 9.04
C ARG A 329 29.81 -6.46 10.03
N ILE A 330 30.30 -7.35 10.91
CA ILE A 330 29.47 -8.00 11.93
C ILE A 330 29.03 -6.97 12.96
N ILE A 331 29.97 -6.16 13.43
CA ILE A 331 29.69 -5.05 14.36
C ILE A 331 28.68 -4.08 13.74
N PHE A 332 28.84 -3.72 12.46
CA PHE A 332 27.90 -2.85 11.76
C PHE A 332 26.48 -3.44 11.72
N TYR A 333 26.33 -4.73 11.38
CA TYR A 333 25.02 -5.39 11.35
C TYR A 333 24.36 -5.44 12.72
N GLU A 334 25.13 -5.66 13.79
CA GLU A 334 24.61 -5.63 15.15
C GLU A 334 24.13 -4.23 15.53
N LEU A 335 24.92 -3.19 15.26
CA LEU A 335 24.55 -1.80 15.54
C LEU A 335 23.34 -1.35 14.71
N ALA A 336 23.26 -1.76 13.44
CA ALA A 336 22.11 -1.48 12.57
C ALA A 336 20.83 -2.14 13.10
N GLN A 337 20.91 -3.36 13.61
CA GLN A 337 19.76 -4.05 14.22
C GLN A 337 19.33 -3.40 15.55
N ILE A 338 20.28 -2.99 16.40
CA ILE A 338 19.96 -2.21 17.61
C ILE A 338 19.26 -0.90 17.21
N SER A 339 19.73 -0.23 16.17
CA SER A 339 19.08 0.99 15.66
C SER A 339 17.68 0.74 15.10
N LEU A 340 17.45 -0.40 14.42
CA LEU A 340 16.15 -0.78 13.86
C LEU A 340 15.11 -0.97 14.96
N TRP A 341 15.47 -1.67 16.03
CA TRP A 341 14.55 -2.02 17.12
C TRP A 341 14.46 -0.93 18.20
N GLY A 342 15.47 -0.08 18.36
CA GLY A 342 15.45 1.08 19.25
C GLY A 342 15.20 0.69 20.72
N ASN A 343 14.15 1.25 21.33
CA ASN A 343 13.79 0.94 22.71
C ASN A 343 13.10 -0.42 22.89
N ALA A 344 12.76 -1.11 21.81
CA ALA A 344 12.29 -2.50 21.83
C ALA A 344 13.44 -3.51 21.85
N THR A 345 14.70 -3.05 21.75
CA THR A 345 15.89 -3.91 21.89
C THR A 345 16.00 -4.41 23.33
N ASP A 346 15.97 -5.74 23.49
CA ASP A 346 16.22 -6.38 24.78
C ASP A 346 17.69 -6.17 25.19
N LEU A 347 17.95 -5.94 26.49
CA LEU A 347 19.31 -5.85 27.06
C LEU A 347 20.22 -7.04 26.68
N SER A 348 19.62 -8.21 26.52
CA SER A 348 20.28 -9.44 26.12
C SER A 348 20.64 -9.50 24.63
N MET A 349 20.03 -8.63 23.80
CA MET A 349 20.37 -8.43 22.38
C MET A 349 21.54 -7.47 22.16
N LEU A 350 22.00 -6.77 23.20
CA LEU A 350 23.19 -5.95 23.09
C LEU A 350 24.40 -6.88 22.79
N PRO A 351 25.27 -6.54 21.83
CA PRO A 351 26.44 -7.35 21.51
C PRO A 351 27.40 -7.44 22.67
N ASN A 352 27.99 -8.60 22.92
CA ASN A 352 29.07 -8.73 23.89
C ASN A 352 30.41 -8.68 23.13
N PHE A 353 31.02 -7.49 23.08
CA PHE A 353 32.32 -7.30 22.39
C PHE A 353 33.51 -7.88 23.19
N GLY A 354 33.24 -8.36 24.40
CA GLY A 354 34.20 -9.02 25.28
C GLY A 354 34.34 -10.52 25.03
N ILE A 355 35.61 -10.94 24.89
CA ILE A 355 36.18 -12.29 25.11
C ILE A 355 36.36 -13.21 23.88
N ASN A 356 37.65 -13.36 23.54
CA ASN A 356 38.34 -14.42 22.77
C ASN A 356 37.89 -14.76 21.34
N ASP A 357 38.83 -14.60 20.41
CA ASP A 357 38.72 -14.85 18.96
C ASP A 357 38.20 -16.25 18.56
N ASN A 358 38.25 -17.23 19.48
CA ASN A 358 37.74 -18.59 19.23
C ASN A 358 36.25 -18.79 19.58
N GLN A 359 35.56 -17.79 20.13
CA GLN A 359 34.11 -17.86 20.39
C GLN A 359 33.27 -16.96 19.50
N LEU A 360 33.88 -16.00 18.78
CA LEU A 360 33.18 -15.10 17.83
C LEU A 360 32.50 -15.80 16.65
N GLN A 361 32.86 -17.04 16.32
CA GLN A 361 32.12 -17.86 15.34
C GLN A 361 30.80 -18.43 15.89
N ASN A 362 30.52 -18.28 17.19
CA ASN A 362 29.29 -18.73 17.85
C ASN A 362 28.54 -17.58 18.59
N ILE A 363 28.86 -16.32 18.30
CA ILE A 363 28.15 -15.13 18.85
C ILE A 363 27.27 -14.53 17.74
N GLU A 364 26.45 -15.34 17.09
CA GLU A 364 25.11 -14.84 16.81
C GLU A 364 24.37 -15.09 18.12
N SER A 365 24.14 -14.05 18.93
CA SER A 365 23.33 -14.26 20.13
C SER A 365 22.01 -14.89 19.67
N LYS A 366 21.57 -15.99 20.30
CA LYS A 366 20.35 -16.72 19.89
C LYS A 366 19.14 -15.78 19.70
N GLN A 367 19.14 -14.65 20.40
CA GLN A 367 18.11 -13.63 20.31
C GLN A 367 18.29 -12.67 19.13
N LEU A 368 19.51 -12.39 18.65
CA LEU A 368 19.70 -11.70 17.36
C LEU A 368 19.11 -12.56 16.23
N GLU A 369 19.39 -13.86 16.23
CA GLU A 369 18.77 -14.82 15.30
C GLU A 369 17.25 -14.87 15.41
N GLU A 370 16.69 -14.75 16.62
CA GLU A 370 15.25 -14.63 16.79
C GLU A 370 14.70 -13.30 16.27
N SER A 371 15.43 -12.19 16.45
CA SER A 371 15.03 -10.88 15.94
C SER A 371 15.05 -10.83 14.40
N LYS A 372 16.01 -11.52 13.76
CA LYS A 372 16.11 -11.66 12.30
C LYS A 372 14.84 -12.27 11.68
N LYS A 373 14.12 -13.14 12.41
CA LYS A 373 12.85 -13.72 11.95
C LYS A 373 11.75 -12.68 11.71
N PHE A 374 11.84 -11.52 12.35
CA PHE A 374 10.89 -10.42 12.20
C PHE A 374 11.34 -9.37 11.17
N ILE A 375 12.54 -9.51 10.59
CA ILE A 375 13.03 -8.65 9.52
C ILE A 375 12.55 -9.23 8.19
N LEU A 376 11.50 -8.64 7.61
CA LEU A 376 10.89 -9.13 6.37
C LEU A 376 11.73 -8.84 5.13
N VAL A 377 12.47 -7.72 5.14
CA VAL A 377 13.37 -7.30 4.07
C VAL A 377 14.66 -6.80 4.72
N ASN A 378 15.79 -7.39 4.32
CA ASN A 378 17.10 -7.03 4.84
C ASN A 378 18.06 -6.68 3.69
N ASP A 379 18.28 -5.38 3.50
CA ASP A 379 19.16 -4.86 2.45
C ASP A 379 20.59 -4.62 2.93
N LEU A 380 20.91 -4.93 4.19
CA LEU A 380 22.25 -4.75 4.74
C LEU A 380 23.28 -5.66 4.03
N GLU A 381 22.85 -6.74 3.39
CA GLU A 381 23.72 -7.62 2.60
C GLU A 381 24.06 -7.08 1.20
N LYS A 382 23.31 -6.08 0.71
CA LYS A 382 23.52 -5.46 -0.61
C LYS A 382 24.68 -4.44 -0.63
N THR A 383 25.17 -4.07 0.55
CA THR A 383 26.36 -3.23 0.78
C THR A 383 27.55 -4.07 1.19
#